data_AF-A0A523RXS5-F1
#
_entry.id   AF-A0A523RXS5-F1
#
_cell.length_a   1.000
_cell.length_b   1.000
_cell.length_c   1.000
_cell.angle_alpha   90.00
_cell.angle_beta   90.00
_cell.angle_gamma   90.00
#
_symmetry.space_group_name_H-M   'P 1'
#
loop_
_entity.id
_entity.type
_entity.pdbx_description
1 polymer ?
#
loop_
_entity_poly.entity_id
_entity_poly.type
_entity_poly.pdbx_seq_one_letter_code
_entity_poly.pdbx_strand_id
1 'polypeptide(L)'
;TRPEVTYNQTASIDPNRPELPAEVTEQVEIQIKYAGYIKRQEIQVKRFKKLENYRIPKDIDYFNMHGVSHEGKERFSEVQPISLGQAKRIPGITPSDIAALMINIEKIKRVKRA
;
A
#
# COMPACT_ATOMS: atom_id res chain seq x y z
N THR A 1 -16.80 -9.31 -9.41
CA THR A 1 -16.36 -10.54 -10.11
C THR A 1 -17.37 -11.61 -9.78
N ARG A 2 -17.89 -12.34 -10.78
CA ARG A 2 -18.92 -13.38 -10.60
C ARG A 2 -18.22 -14.67 -10.17
N PRO A 3 -18.29 -15.09 -8.90
CA PRO A 3 -17.49 -16.20 -8.37
C PRO A 3 -17.92 -17.57 -8.90
N GLU A 4 -19.12 -17.66 -9.45
CA GLU A 4 -19.81 -18.91 -9.78
C GLU A 4 -19.66 -19.34 -11.24
N VAL A 5 -18.91 -18.58 -12.05
CA VAL A 5 -18.69 -18.91 -13.46
C VAL A 5 -17.49 -19.83 -13.62
N THR A 6 -17.71 -21.04 -14.13
CA THR A 6 -16.65 -22.01 -14.48
C THR A 6 -16.36 -21.96 -15.98
N TYR A 7 -15.17 -22.41 -16.38
CA TYR A 7 -14.79 -22.53 -17.78
C TYR A 7 -15.79 -23.44 -18.52
N ASN A 8 -16.24 -24.52 -17.87
CA ASN A 8 -17.19 -25.43 -18.50
C ASN A 8 -18.53 -24.77 -18.84
N GLN A 9 -19.00 -23.83 -18.04
CA GLN A 9 -20.26 -23.10 -18.30
C GLN A 9 -20.19 -22.18 -19.52
N THR A 10 -19.01 -21.89 -20.08
CA THR A 10 -18.91 -21.12 -21.32
C THR A 10 -19.33 -21.91 -22.56
N ALA A 11 -19.60 -23.22 -22.45
CA ALA A 11 -19.86 -24.11 -23.60
C ALA A 11 -21.12 -23.71 -24.36
N SER A 12 -22.10 -23.21 -23.61
CA SER A 12 -23.38 -22.73 -24.15
C SER A 12 -23.23 -21.41 -24.91
N ILE A 13 -22.12 -20.70 -24.72
CA ILE A 13 -21.84 -19.38 -25.30
C ILE A 13 -20.82 -19.48 -26.43
N ASP A 14 -19.84 -20.38 -26.30
CA ASP A 14 -18.83 -20.68 -27.32
C ASP A 14 -18.75 -22.19 -27.60
N PRO A 15 -19.57 -22.70 -28.53
CA PRO A 15 -19.60 -24.12 -28.89
C PRO A 15 -18.34 -24.61 -29.61
N ASN A 16 -17.55 -23.70 -30.20
CA ASN A 16 -16.36 -24.03 -30.99
C ASN A 16 -15.06 -23.93 -30.17
N ARG A 17 -15.16 -23.77 -28.85
CA ARG A 17 -14.00 -23.68 -27.97
C ARG A 17 -13.16 -24.97 -28.04
N PRO A 18 -11.82 -24.86 -27.95
CA PRO A 18 -10.96 -26.03 -27.89
C PRO A 18 -11.19 -26.81 -26.58
N GLU A 19 -11.02 -28.13 -26.64
CA GLU A 19 -10.91 -28.95 -25.43
C GLU A 19 -9.53 -28.71 -24.82
N LEU A 20 -9.51 -28.20 -23.58
CA LEU A 20 -8.28 -27.89 -22.85
C LEU A 20 -8.11 -28.86 -21.68
N PRO A 21 -6.85 -29.19 -21.29
CA PRO A 21 -6.58 -29.96 -20.09
C PRO A 21 -7.19 -29.32 -18.84
N ALA A 22 -7.60 -30.14 -17.88
CA ALA A 22 -8.24 -29.68 -16.65
C ALA A 22 -7.39 -28.66 -15.87
N GLU A 23 -6.07 -28.84 -15.85
CA GLU A 23 -5.14 -27.89 -15.20
C GLU A 23 -5.18 -26.50 -15.85
N VAL A 24 -5.35 -26.44 -17.18
CA VAL A 24 -5.40 -25.18 -17.92
C VAL A 24 -6.72 -24.46 -17.64
N THR A 25 -7.84 -25.17 -17.66
CA THR A 25 -9.16 -24.59 -17.40
C THR A 25 -9.28 -24.11 -15.95
N GLU A 26 -8.75 -24.87 -14.99
CA GLU A 26 -8.64 -24.48 -13.58
C GLU A 26 -7.80 -23.20 -13.42
N GLN A 27 -6.63 -23.14 -14.04
CA GLN A 27 -5.75 -21.99 -13.92
C GLN A 27 -6.38 -20.71 -14.50
N VAL A 28 -7.09 -20.82 -15.62
CA VAL A 28 -7.85 -19.70 -16.21
C VAL A 28 -8.94 -19.24 -15.25
N GLU A 29 -9.68 -20.15 -14.63
CA GLU A 29 -10.69 -19.79 -13.63
C GLU A 29 -10.08 -19.08 -12.43
N ILE A 30 -8.99 -19.60 -11.87
CA ILE A 30 -8.26 -18.99 -10.75
C ILE A 30 -7.83 -17.57 -11.13
N GLN A 31 -7.17 -17.41 -12.28
CA GLN A 31 -6.69 -16.10 -12.71
C GLN A 31 -7.84 -15.09 -12.84
N ILE A 32 -8.95 -15.46 -13.46
CA ILE A 32 -10.10 -14.55 -13.63
C ILE A 32 -10.76 -14.23 -12.29
N LYS A 33 -10.99 -15.24 -11.44
CA LYS A 33 -11.63 -15.06 -10.12
C LYS A 33 -10.80 -14.15 -9.22
N TYR A 34 -9.48 -14.31 -9.23
CA TYR A 34 -8.57 -13.59 -8.35
C TYR A 34 -7.93 -12.34 -8.96
N ALA A 35 -8.04 -12.09 -10.27
CA ALA A 35 -7.44 -10.93 -10.94
C ALA A 35 -7.72 -9.59 -10.23
N GLY A 36 -8.97 -9.38 -9.79
CA GLY A 36 -9.34 -8.18 -9.06
C GLY A 36 -8.66 -8.05 -7.69
N TYR A 37 -8.50 -9.15 -6.97
CA TYR A 37 -7.84 -9.19 -5.66
C TYR A 37 -6.33 -9.01 -5.81
N ILE A 38 -5.71 -9.73 -6.75
CA ILE A 38 -4.29 -9.63 -7.07
C ILE A 38 -3.96 -8.17 -7.44
N LYS A 39 -4.72 -7.56 -8.35
CA LYS A 39 -4.53 -6.15 -8.73
C LYS A 39 -4.62 -5.20 -7.54
N ARG A 40 -5.56 -5.43 -6.61
CA ARG A 40 -5.68 -4.62 -5.37
C ARG A 40 -4.47 -4.81 -4.46
N GLN A 41 -4.00 -6.05 -4.29
CA GLN A 41 -2.82 -6.36 -3.48
C GLN A 41 -1.55 -5.74 -4.07
N GLU A 42 -1.37 -5.83 -5.39
CA GLU A 42 -0.25 -5.19 -6.08
C GLU A 42 -0.22 -3.67 -5.87
N ILE A 43 -1.38 -3.00 -5.93
CA ILE A 43 -1.48 -1.57 -5.63
C ILE A 43 -1.07 -1.28 -4.18
N GLN A 44 -1.49 -2.12 -3.22
CA GLN A 44 -1.10 -1.98 -1.82
C GLN A 44 0.40 -2.16 -1.63
N VAL A 45 1.00 -3.18 -2.26
CA VAL A 45 2.45 -3.43 -2.24
C VAL A 45 3.22 -2.24 -2.83
N LYS A 46 2.76 -1.69 -3.95
CA LYS A 46 3.38 -0.49 -4.56
C LYS A 46 3.34 0.70 -3.62
N ARG A 47 2.19 0.96 -2.97
CA ARG A 47 2.04 2.03 -1.97
C ARG A 47 2.92 1.80 -0.75
N PHE A 48 2.99 0.58 -0.25
CA PHE A 48 3.86 0.19 0.85
C PHE A 48 5.34 0.48 0.54
N LYS A 49 5.84 -0.02 -0.60
CA LYS A 49 7.21 0.21 -1.05
C LYS A 49 7.52 1.71 -1.19
N LYS A 50 6.57 2.50 -1.69
CA LYS A 50 6.73 3.97 -1.78
C LYS A 50 6.94 4.61 -0.41
N LEU A 51 6.19 4.20 0.61
CA LEU A 51 6.33 4.74 1.97
C LEU A 51 7.63 4.28 2.64
N GLU A 52 8.05 3.03 2.44
CA GLU A 52 9.35 2.53 2.94
C GLU A 52 10.54 3.31 2.36
N ASN A 53 10.46 3.66 1.08
CA ASN A 53 11.52 4.42 0.42
C ASN A 53 11.48 5.92 0.72
N TYR A 54 10.38 6.42 1.30
CA TYR A 54 10.28 7.82 1.69
C TYR A 54 11.05 8.07 2.98
N ARG A 55 12.30 8.52 2.85
CA ARG A 55 13.21 8.75 3.97
C ARG A 55 12.86 9.99 4.78
N ILE A 56 12.98 9.82 6.09
CA ILE A 56 12.89 10.88 7.09
C ILE A 56 14.32 11.36 7.38
N PRO A 57 14.60 12.68 7.29
CA PRO A 57 15.87 13.26 7.70
C PRO A 57 16.22 12.93 9.17
N LYS A 58 17.51 12.71 9.48
CA LYS A 58 17.97 12.29 10.81
C LYS A 58 17.82 13.38 11.89
N ASP A 59 17.99 14.63 11.51
CA ASP A 59 18.04 15.76 12.45
C ASP A 59 16.70 16.49 12.51
N ILE A 60 15.64 15.74 12.79
CA ILE A 60 14.29 16.28 12.92
C ILE A 60 13.93 16.46 14.39
N ASP A 61 13.51 17.67 14.72
CA ASP A 61 12.76 17.94 15.94
C ASP A 61 11.26 17.72 15.68
N TYR A 62 10.74 16.58 16.14
CA TYR A 62 9.32 16.24 16.00
C TYR A 62 8.42 17.13 16.86
N PHE A 63 8.89 17.68 17.98
CA PHE A 63 8.08 18.52 18.85
C PHE A 63 7.71 19.86 18.18
N ASN A 64 8.58 20.34 17.29
CA ASN A 64 8.34 21.52 16.47
C ASN A 64 7.44 21.28 15.23
N MET A 65 6.95 20.05 15.01
CA MET A 65 6.04 19.77 13.90
C MET A 65 4.61 20.25 14.18
N HIS A 66 4.03 20.93 13.20
CA HIS A 66 2.62 21.31 13.24
C HIS A 66 1.72 20.19 12.73
N GLY A 67 0.56 20.00 13.38
CA GLY A 67 -0.47 19.05 12.98
C GLY A 67 -0.22 17.59 13.35
N VAL A 68 0.94 17.28 13.95
CA VAL A 68 1.19 15.97 14.59
C VAL A 68 0.64 16.04 16.02
N SER A 69 -0.11 15.02 16.43
CA SER A 69 -0.63 14.90 17.79
C SER A 69 0.49 14.83 18.84
N HIS A 70 0.16 15.06 20.11
CA HIS A 70 1.15 14.95 21.19
C HIS A 70 1.74 13.53 21.26
N GLU A 71 0.88 12.51 21.25
CA GLU A 71 1.30 11.11 21.21
C GLU A 71 2.17 10.83 19.97
N GLY A 72 1.77 11.34 18.80
CA GLY A 72 2.57 11.23 17.58
C GLY A 72 3.99 11.80 17.73
N LYS A 73 4.11 12.98 18.34
CA LYS A 73 5.40 13.64 18.60
C LYS A 73 6.26 12.83 19.55
N GLU A 74 5.68 12.34 20.66
CA GLU A 74 6.38 11.50 21.63
C GLU A 74 6.89 10.22 20.98
N ARG A 75 6.00 9.49 20.29
CA ARG A 75 6.31 8.23 19.63
C ARG A 75 7.36 8.37 18.53
N PHE A 76 7.27 9.40 17.70
CA PHE A 76 8.30 9.66 16.68
C PHE A 76 9.64 10.04 17.29
N SER A 77 9.62 10.81 18.39
CA SER A 77 10.85 11.20 19.10
C SER A 77 11.52 10.01 19.79
N GLU A 78 10.73 9.08 20.34
CA GLU A 78 11.21 7.84 20.96
C GLU A 78 11.75 6.85 19.92
N VAL A 79 10.99 6.58 18.86
CA VAL A 79 11.33 5.54 17.87
C VAL A 79 12.34 6.03 16.82
N GLN A 80 12.38 7.32 16.52
CA GLN A 80 13.23 7.91 15.48
C GLN A 80 13.10 7.19 14.13
N PRO A 81 11.90 7.14 13.52
CA PRO A 81 11.68 6.35 12.32
C PRO A 81 12.53 6.85 11.13
N ILE A 82 13.11 5.93 10.38
CA ILE A 82 13.96 6.23 9.21
C ILE A 82 13.16 6.38 7.91
N SER A 83 11.88 6.01 7.91
CA SER A 83 10.96 6.11 6.78
C SER A 83 9.53 6.38 7.22
N LEU A 84 8.71 6.98 6.35
CA LEU A 84 7.27 7.11 6.60
C LEU A 84 6.58 5.75 6.73
N GLY A 85 7.10 4.73 6.03
CA GLY A 85 6.63 3.36 6.15
C GLY A 85 6.80 2.79 7.56
N GLN A 86 7.98 3.00 8.15
CA GLN A 86 8.24 2.63 9.55
C GLN A 86 7.37 3.44 10.51
N ALA A 87 7.29 4.77 10.33
CA ALA A 87 6.47 5.64 11.18
C ALA A 87 5.01 5.18 11.26
N LYS A 88 4.44 4.76 10.12
CA LYS A 88 3.06 4.26 10.03
C LYS A 88 2.80 2.99 10.84
N ARG A 89 3.81 2.17 11.12
CA ARG A 89 3.69 0.94 11.91
C ARG A 89 3.85 1.15 13.41
N ILE A 90 4.20 2.36 13.85
CA ILE A 90 4.34 2.64 15.27
C ILE A 90 2.95 2.58 15.92
N PRO A 91 2.76 1.81 17.01
CA PRO A 91 1.50 1.74 17.73
C PRO A 91 1.04 3.13 18.20
N GLY A 92 -0.26 3.40 18.11
CA GLY A 92 -0.85 4.70 18.50
C GLY A 92 -0.79 5.77 17.41
N ILE A 93 -0.01 5.59 16.34
CA ILE A 93 0.09 6.58 15.26
C ILE A 93 -1.14 6.55 14.35
N THR A 94 -1.75 7.72 14.15
CA THR A 94 -2.92 7.86 13.28
C THR A 94 -2.53 8.17 11.83
N PRO A 95 -3.44 7.94 10.85
CA PRO A 95 -3.23 8.39 9.48
C PRO A 95 -2.98 9.90 9.37
N SER A 96 -3.58 10.70 10.25
CA SER A 96 -3.41 12.16 10.31
C SER A 96 -1.99 12.56 10.71
N ASP A 97 -1.41 11.86 11.70
CA ASP A 97 -0.02 12.09 12.12
C ASP A 97 0.96 11.82 10.98
N ILE A 98 0.74 10.76 10.19
CA ILE A 98 1.58 10.44 9.02
C ILE A 98 1.45 11.50 7.92
N ALA A 99 0.25 12.01 7.69
CA ALA A 99 0.03 13.09 6.73
C ALA A 99 0.75 14.38 7.18
N ALA A 100 0.62 14.76 8.45
CA ALA A 100 1.30 15.91 9.02
C ALA A 100 2.82 15.74 8.97
N LEU A 101 3.36 14.57 9.32
CA LEU A 101 4.78 14.25 9.23
C LEU A 101 5.30 14.40 7.79
N MET A 102 4.58 13.86 6.80
CA MET A 102 4.94 14.02 5.38
C MET A 102 5.01 15.50 4.97
N ILE A 103 4.01 16.31 5.35
CA ILE A 103 3.98 17.74 5.02
C ILE A 103 5.17 18.49 5.67
N ASN A 104 5.49 18.21 6.93
CA ASN A 104 6.62 18.84 7.62
C ASN A 104 7.95 18.44 6.96
N ILE A 105 8.12 17.17 6.57
CA ILE A 105 9.33 16.72 5.85
C ILE A 105 9.47 17.43 4.50
N GLU A 106 8.38 17.58 3.73
CA GLU A 106 8.41 18.32 2.46
C GLU A 106 8.79 19.79 2.66
N LYS A 107 8.29 20.44 3.71
CA LYS A 107 8.69 21.82 4.06
C LYS A 107 10.18 21.91 4.35
N ILE A 108 10.72 21.01 5.17
CA ILE A 108 12.16 20.97 5.50
C ILE A 108 13.00 20.75 4.23
N LYS A 109 12.60 19.82 3.35
CA LYS A 109 13.30 19.54 2.09
C LYS A 109 13.29 20.73 1.14
N ARG A 110 12.22 21.54 1.11
CA ARG A 110 12.15 22.77 0.31
C ARG A 110 13.11 23.85 0.83
N VAL A 111 13.14 24.06 2.15
CA VAL A 111 14.05 25.04 2.77
C VAL A 111 15.52 24.67 2.52
N LYS A 112 15.90 23.38 2.63
CA LYS A 112 17.28 22.93 2.35
C LYS A 112 17.71 23.05 0.87
N ARG A 113 16.77 23.28 -0.05
CA ARG A 113 17.05 23.41 -1.50
C ARG A 113 17.12 24.87 -1.96
N ALA A 114 16.65 25.80 -1.15
CA ALA A 114 16.75 27.25 -1.38
C ALA A 114 18.07 27.75 -0.82
#